data_AF-A0A239EGR0-F1
#
_entry.id   AF-A0A239EGR0-F1
#
_cell.length_a   1.000
_cell.length_b   1.000
_cell.length_c   1.000
_cell.angle_alpha   90.00
_cell.angle_beta   90.00
_cell.angle_gamma   90.00
#
_symmetry.space_group_name_H-M   'P 1'
#
loop_
_entity.id
_entity.type
_entity.pdbx_description
1 polymer ?
#
loop_
_entity_poly.entity_id
_entity_poly.type
_entity_poly.pdbx_seq_one_letter_code
_entity_poly.pdbx_strand_id
1 'polypeptide(L)'
;MARVTAPVSDFTGKVAGTDFVDGVGQTDNPASLAYFFRQGYTVDVEAEDLTEKFATWSETKDFKGATKAQLVAFAEQHDPVIDLGEASTKAEILAVIEAALADNGGDGEPEE
;
A
#
# COMPACT_ATOMS: atom_id res chain seq x y z
N MET A 1 5.78 -1.26 -10.51
CA MET A 1 6.49 0.05 -10.58
C MET A 1 5.62 1.12 -9.91
N ALA A 2 6.19 2.23 -9.43
CA ALA A 2 5.38 3.31 -8.84
C ALA A 2 5.61 4.65 -9.55
N ARG A 3 4.51 5.28 -9.93
CA ARG A 3 4.47 6.62 -10.51
C ARG A 3 4.51 7.65 -9.38
N VAL A 4 5.46 8.56 -9.44
CA VAL A 4 5.63 9.65 -8.48
C VAL A 4 5.26 10.96 -9.17
N THR A 5 4.33 11.71 -8.60
CA THR A 5 3.97 13.04 -9.06
C THR A 5 4.55 14.08 -8.10
N ALA A 6 5.35 14.98 -8.65
CA ALA A 6 5.93 16.12 -7.96
C ALA A 6 4.86 17.18 -7.68
N PRO A 7 5.01 17.93 -6.58
CA PRO A 7 4.11 19.05 -6.27
C PRO A 7 4.24 20.19 -7.31
N VAL A 8 5.33 20.21 -8.07
CA VAL A 8 5.58 21.19 -9.13
C VAL A 8 5.38 20.51 -10.48
N SER A 9 4.29 20.84 -11.17
CA SER A 9 3.88 20.17 -12.41
C SER A 9 4.80 20.41 -13.62
N ASP A 10 5.67 21.42 -13.57
CA ASP A 10 6.62 21.75 -14.65
C ASP A 10 8.05 21.27 -14.36
N PHE A 11 8.22 20.43 -13.32
CA PHE A 11 9.55 20.01 -12.90
C PHE A 11 10.09 18.88 -13.79
N THR A 12 11.19 19.17 -14.51
CA THR A 12 11.95 18.18 -15.27
C THR A 12 13.36 18.09 -14.71
N GLY A 13 13.76 16.90 -14.24
CA GLY A 13 15.05 16.70 -13.59
C GLY A 13 15.15 15.37 -12.83
N LYS A 14 16.32 15.09 -12.24
CA LYS A 14 16.54 13.87 -11.44
C LYS A 14 16.45 14.17 -9.94
N VAL A 15 15.58 13.48 -9.21
CA VAL A 15 15.44 13.58 -7.74
C VAL A 15 15.56 12.20 -7.12
N ALA A 16 16.38 12.04 -6.08
CA ALA A 16 16.58 10.75 -5.41
C ALA A 16 16.87 9.58 -6.39
N GLY A 17 17.57 9.85 -7.49
CA GLY A 17 17.87 8.87 -8.54
C GLY A 17 16.74 8.61 -9.55
N THR A 18 15.55 9.17 -9.35
CA THR A 18 14.39 9.04 -10.25
C THR A 18 14.34 10.21 -11.22
N ASP A 19 14.18 9.92 -12.51
CA ASP A 19 14.00 10.93 -13.53
C ASP A 19 12.54 11.39 -13.57
N PHE A 20 12.33 12.71 -13.53
CA PHE A 20 11.04 13.37 -13.64
C PHE A 20 10.95 14.11 -14.97
N VAL A 21 9.79 14.01 -15.60
CA VAL A 21 9.40 14.72 -16.82
C VAL A 21 8.01 15.30 -16.57
N ASP A 22 7.84 16.62 -16.74
CA ASP A 22 6.57 17.31 -16.45
C ASP A 22 6.01 16.99 -15.04
N GLY A 23 6.90 16.98 -14.04
CA GLY A 23 6.54 16.65 -12.66
C GLY A 23 6.15 15.19 -12.45
N VAL A 24 6.28 14.30 -13.42
CA VAL A 24 5.99 12.86 -13.27
C VAL A 24 7.28 12.06 -13.38
N GLY A 25 7.59 11.30 -12.34
CA GLY A 25 8.66 10.31 -12.31
C GLY A 25 8.10 8.89 -12.18
N GLN A 26 8.88 7.91 -12.57
CA GLN A 26 8.57 6.50 -12.31
C GLN A 26 9.77 5.84 -11.65
N THR A 27 9.52 5.13 -10.56
CA THR A 27 10.57 4.44 -9.81
C THR A 27 9.98 3.24 -9.08
N ASP A 28 10.71 2.14 -9.10
CA ASP A 28 10.46 0.96 -8.27
C ASP A 28 11.34 0.96 -7.01
N ASN A 29 12.26 1.92 -6.87
CA ASN A 29 13.22 1.94 -5.77
C ASN A 29 12.54 2.34 -4.45
N PRO A 30 12.47 1.45 -3.45
CA PRO A 30 11.79 1.72 -2.18
C PRO A 30 12.41 2.89 -1.41
N ALA A 31 13.71 3.15 -1.57
CA ALA A 31 14.38 4.29 -0.95
C ALA A 31 13.90 5.63 -1.53
N SER A 32 13.73 5.69 -2.86
CA SER A 32 13.21 6.86 -3.55
C SER A 32 11.74 7.09 -3.21
N LEU A 33 10.91 6.05 -3.21
CA LEU A 33 9.50 6.13 -2.83
C LEU A 33 9.31 6.63 -1.39
N ALA A 34 10.09 6.11 -0.43
CA ALA A 34 10.04 6.57 0.95
C ALA A 34 10.47 8.05 1.09
N TYR A 35 11.46 8.49 0.32
CA TYR A 35 11.88 9.89 0.26
C TYR A 35 10.74 10.78 -0.27
N PHE A 36 10.13 10.41 -1.39
CA PHE A 36 9.04 11.14 -2.01
C PHE A 36 7.83 11.25 -1.08
N PHE A 37 7.44 10.15 -0.44
CA PHE A 37 6.36 10.14 0.53
C PHE A 37 6.63 11.09 1.70
N ARG A 38 7.85 11.10 2.26
CA ARG A 38 8.26 12.02 3.34
C ARG A 38 8.29 13.49 2.90
N GLN A 39 8.57 13.73 1.63
CA GLN A 39 8.62 15.07 1.05
C GLN A 39 7.24 15.56 0.57
N GLY A 40 6.17 14.76 0.71
CA GLY A 40 4.81 15.14 0.33
C GLY A 40 4.52 15.00 -1.16
N TYR A 41 5.28 14.18 -1.89
CA TYR A 41 5.00 13.84 -3.28
C TYR A 41 3.89 12.80 -3.34
N THR A 42 3.09 12.85 -4.41
CA THR A 42 2.03 11.85 -4.65
C THR A 42 2.64 10.61 -5.26
N VAL A 43 2.67 9.51 -4.52
CA VAL A 43 3.18 8.22 -5.00
C VAL A 43 2.00 7.31 -5.33
N ASP A 44 1.79 7.08 -6.62
CA ASP A 44 0.80 6.17 -7.19
C ASP A 44 1.49 4.85 -7.50
N VAL A 45 1.26 3.83 -6.68
CA VAL A 45 1.80 2.49 -6.92
C VAL A 45 0.87 1.83 -7.92
N GLU A 46 1.38 1.41 -9.09
CA GLU A 46 0.53 0.78 -10.11
C GLU A 46 -0.17 -0.45 -9.52
N ALA A 47 -1.47 -0.57 -9.82
CA ALA A 47 -2.37 -1.55 -9.22
C ALA A 47 -1.92 -3.01 -9.38
N GLU A 48 -1.14 -3.32 -10.41
CA GLU A 48 -0.62 -4.66 -10.65
C GLU A 48 0.33 -5.12 -9.52
N ASP A 49 1.19 -4.23 -9.03
CA ASP A 49 2.12 -4.48 -7.91
C ASP A 49 1.35 -4.67 -6.59
N LEU A 50 0.20 -3.99 -6.46
CA LEU A 50 -0.66 -4.11 -5.28
C LEU A 50 -1.42 -5.42 -5.28
N THR A 51 -1.87 -5.91 -6.44
CA THR A 51 -2.67 -7.13 -6.55
C THR A 51 -1.86 -8.37 -6.11
N GLU A 52 -0.63 -8.52 -6.60
CA GLU A 52 0.26 -9.61 -6.18
C GLU A 52 0.65 -9.52 -4.70
N LYS A 53 0.88 -8.31 -4.19
CA LYS A 53 1.20 -8.09 -2.78
C LYS A 53 0.01 -8.34 -1.87
N PHE A 54 -1.20 -7.94 -2.26
CA PHE A 54 -2.42 -8.25 -1.52
C PHE A 54 -2.64 -9.75 -1.43
N ALA A 55 -2.45 -10.50 -2.52
CA ALA A 55 -2.54 -11.97 -2.49
C ALA A 55 -1.50 -12.57 -1.52
N THR A 56 -0.24 -12.12 -1.62
CA THR A 56 0.84 -12.59 -0.73
C THR A 56 0.57 -12.25 0.73
N TRP A 57 0.12 -11.03 1.02
CA TRP A 57 -0.17 -10.59 2.40
C TRP A 57 -1.40 -11.28 2.97
N SER A 58 -2.42 -11.56 2.16
CA SER A 58 -3.58 -12.33 2.61
C SER A 58 -3.22 -13.76 3.00
N GLU A 59 -2.29 -14.39 2.27
CA GLU A 59 -1.87 -15.77 2.53
C GLU A 59 -0.85 -15.86 3.68
N THR A 60 0.19 -15.00 3.65
CA THR A 60 1.31 -15.05 4.61
C THR A 60 1.11 -14.18 5.84
N LYS A 61 0.13 -13.27 5.82
CA LYS A 61 -0.09 -12.24 6.85
C LYS A 61 1.12 -11.32 7.06
N ASP A 62 2.06 -11.22 6.11
CA ASP A 62 3.24 -10.38 6.24
C ASP A 62 3.01 -8.94 5.73
N PHE A 63 2.48 -8.09 6.60
CA PHE A 63 2.22 -6.69 6.27
C PHE A 63 3.38 -5.73 6.63
N LYS A 64 4.55 -6.25 7.03
CA LYS A 64 5.67 -5.44 7.54
C LYS A 64 6.14 -4.38 6.53
N GLY A 65 6.18 -4.75 5.25
CA GLY A 65 6.57 -3.87 4.14
C GLY A 65 5.47 -2.93 3.65
N ALA A 66 4.22 -3.13 4.05
CA ALA A 66 3.08 -2.35 3.55
C ALA A 66 3.11 -0.91 4.09
N THR A 67 2.71 0.05 3.27
CA THR A 67 2.49 1.43 3.69
C THR A 67 1.07 1.63 4.21
N LYS A 68 0.81 2.75 4.92
CA LYS A 68 -0.55 3.08 5.39
C LYS A 68 -1.56 3.03 4.24
N ALA A 69 -1.25 3.66 3.10
CA ALA A 69 -2.13 3.70 1.94
C ALA A 69 -2.45 2.29 1.41
N GLN A 70 -1.45 1.42 1.35
CA GLN A 70 -1.63 0.03 0.92
C GLN A 70 -2.49 -0.78 1.89
N LEU A 71 -2.32 -0.59 3.20
CA LEU A 71 -3.14 -1.27 4.20
C LEU A 71 -4.60 -0.82 4.15
N VAL A 72 -4.84 0.48 3.97
CA VAL A 72 -6.21 1.01 3.79
C VAL A 72 -6.85 0.44 2.53
N ALA A 73 -6.14 0.50 1.40
CA ALA A 73 -6.63 -0.07 0.14
C ALA A 73 -6.88 -1.58 0.25
N PHE A 74 -6.04 -2.32 0.98
CA PHE A 74 -6.26 -3.74 1.26
C PHE A 74 -7.56 -3.94 2.05
N ALA A 75 -7.76 -3.21 3.14
CA ALA A 75 -8.96 -3.32 3.97
C ALA A 75 -10.25 -3.01 3.19
N GLU A 76 -10.23 -2.03 2.29
CA GLU A 76 -11.37 -1.64 1.44
C GLU A 76 -11.62 -2.62 0.27
N GLN A 77 -10.57 -3.23 -0.29
CA GLN A 77 -10.70 -4.20 -1.40
C GLN A 77 -10.87 -5.64 -0.93
N HIS A 78 -10.58 -5.94 0.33
CA HIS A 78 -10.75 -7.27 0.88
C HIS A 78 -12.24 -7.63 0.97
N ASP A 79 -12.57 -8.91 0.80
CA ASP A 79 -13.91 -9.45 1.00
C ASP A 79 -13.86 -10.54 2.09
N PRO A 80 -14.57 -10.38 3.22
CA PRO A 80 -15.36 -9.22 3.61
C PRO A 80 -14.48 -7.97 3.85
N VAL A 81 -15.07 -6.79 3.60
CA VAL A 81 -14.42 -5.48 3.83
C VAL A 81 -14.04 -5.37 5.30
N ILE A 82 -12.77 -5.04 5.55
CA ILE A 82 -12.24 -4.92 6.90
C ILE A 82 -12.56 -3.50 7.39
N ASP A 83 -13.44 -3.39 8.39
CA ASP A 83 -13.74 -2.10 9.02
C ASP A 83 -12.55 -1.64 9.86
N LEU A 84 -11.91 -0.55 9.45
CA LEU A 84 -10.74 0.00 10.13
C LEU A 84 -11.11 0.78 11.40
N GLY A 85 -12.40 1.07 11.65
CA GLY A 85 -12.84 1.85 12.80
C GLY A 85 -12.08 3.19 12.95
N GLU A 86 -11.51 3.41 14.15
CA GLU A 86 -10.72 4.61 14.47
C GLU A 86 -9.24 4.51 14.03
N ALA A 87 -8.82 3.38 13.44
CA ALA A 87 -7.45 3.12 13.09
C ALA A 87 -6.92 4.10 12.02
N SER A 88 -6.12 5.05 12.48
CA SER A 88 -5.59 6.14 11.65
C SER A 88 -4.09 6.03 11.38
N THR A 89 -3.40 5.13 12.09
CA THR A 89 -1.95 4.94 11.97
C THR A 89 -1.64 3.58 11.34
N LYS A 90 -0.46 3.45 10.71
CA LYS A 90 -0.02 2.19 10.07
C LYS A 90 -0.12 1.01 11.05
N ALA A 91 0.31 1.19 12.30
CA ALA A 91 0.32 0.13 13.30
C ALA A 91 -1.10 -0.31 13.70
N GLU A 92 -2.02 0.64 13.85
CA GLU A 92 -3.41 0.32 14.19
C GLU A 92 -4.12 -0.38 13.04
N ILE A 93 -3.99 0.14 11.82
CA ILE A 93 -4.61 -0.44 10.62
C ILE A 93 -4.10 -1.87 10.41
N LEU A 94 -2.79 -2.08 10.56
CA LEU A 94 -2.15 -3.39 10.47
C LEU A 94 -2.70 -4.35 11.54
N ALA A 95 -2.82 -3.90 12.79
CA ALA A 95 -3.38 -4.72 13.86
C ALA A 95 -4.84 -5.10 13.61
N VAL A 96 -5.66 -4.20 13.06
CA VAL A 96 -7.05 -4.49 12.68
C VAL A 96 -7.12 -5.51 11.55
N ILE A 97 -6.29 -5.36 10.51
CA ILE A 97 -6.23 -6.31 9.40
C ILE A 97 -5.76 -7.69 9.88
N GLU A 98 -4.71 -7.76 10.70
CA GLU A 98 -4.23 -9.03 11.28
C GLU A 98 -5.29 -9.70 12.15
N ALA A 99 -6.03 -8.91 12.95
CA ALA A 99 -7.13 -9.41 13.77
C ALA A 99 -8.29 -9.94 12.91
N ALA A 100 -8.71 -9.20 11.88
CA ALA A 100 -9.77 -9.64 10.96
C ALA A 100 -9.38 -10.92 10.21
N LEU A 101 -8.13 -11.03 9.75
CA LEU A 101 -7.61 -12.24 9.11
C LEU A 101 -7.41 -13.41 10.08
N ALA A 102 -7.29 -13.15 11.39
CA ALA A 102 -7.24 -14.20 12.41
C ALA A 102 -8.65 -14.73 12.75
N ASP A 103 -9.65 -13.85 12.76
CA ASP A 103 -11.05 -14.18 13.05
C ASP A 103 -11.72 -14.96 11.90
N ASN A 104 -11.42 -14.61 10.65
CA ASN A 104 -11.93 -15.32 9.46
C ASN A 104 -11.32 -16.73 9.25
N GLY A 105 -10.58 -17.24 10.24
CA GLY A 105 -10.15 -18.63 10.33
C GLY A 105 -11.13 -19.54 11.09
N GLY A 106 -12.29 -19.01 11.52
CA GLY A 106 -13.38 -19.78 12.10
C GLY A 106 -14.48 -20.07 11.08
N ASP A 107 -14.93 -21.33 11.06
CA ASP A 107 -16.10 -21.83 10.33
C ASP A 107 -15.97 -22.04 8.81
N GLY A 108 -15.06 -22.95 8.46
CA GLY A 108 -15.47 -24.02 7.56
C GLY A 108 -16.31 -25.03 8.36
N GLU A 109 -17.63 -24.83 8.37
CA GLU A 109 -18.61 -25.84 8.78
C GLU A 109 -18.38 -27.14 7.96
N PRO A 110 -18.47 -28.34 8.57
CA PRO A 110 -18.31 -29.59 7.86
C PRO A 110 -19.52 -29.83 6.94
N GLU A 111 -19.30 -29.96 5.64
CA GLU A 111 -20.35 -30.47 4.74
C GLU A 111 -20.62 -31.96 5.04
N GLU A 112 -21.92 -32.28 5.08
CA GLU A 112 -22.60 -33.45 5.65
C GLU A 112 -22.23 -34.83 5.08
#